data_AF-A0A834SSK2-F1
#
_entry.id   AF-A0A834SSK2-F1
#
_cell.length_a   1.000
_cell.length_b   1.000
_cell.length_c   1.000
_cell.angle_alpha   90.00
_cell.angle_beta   90.00
_cell.angle_gamma   90.00
#
_symmetry.space_group_name_H-M   'P 1'
#
loop_
_entity.id
_entity.type
_entity.pdbx_description
1 polymer ?
#
loop_
_entity_poly.entity_id
_entity_poly.type
_entity_poly.pdbx_seq_one_letter_code
_entity_poly.pdbx_strand_id
1 'polypeptide(L)'
;MVSLKPVADCPPNAAFFDAYYAAQDGKPDQISNAICITEVRQDVSLVVRIVSTVGNYDYIIDWNFKPSGSIKLGVSCAYIYIYIYDRLG
;
A
#
# COMPACT_ATOMS: atom_id res chain seq x y z
N MET A 1 -3.87 7.36 1.63
CA MET A 1 -3.23 6.38 0.72
C MET A 1 -1.98 7.01 0.14
N VAL A 2 -0.94 6.21 -0.10
CA VAL A 2 0.34 6.66 -0.65
C VAL A 2 0.68 5.92 -1.93
N SER A 3 1.55 6.51 -2.75
CA SER A 3 2.09 5.84 -3.93
C SER A 3 3.03 4.72 -3.51
N LEU A 4 2.73 3.49 -3.93
CA LEU A 4 3.57 2.33 -3.67
C LEU A 4 4.76 2.29 -4.62
N LYS A 5 5.92 1.90 -4.09
CA LYS A 5 7.18 1.77 -4.81
C LYS A 5 7.37 0.31 -5.24
N PRO A 6 7.55 0.03 -6.53
CA PRO A 6 7.89 -1.32 -7.01
C PRO A 6 9.12 -1.89 -6.29
N VAL A 7 9.10 -3.19 -5.99
CA VAL A 7 10.15 -3.94 -5.28
C VAL A 7 10.34 -3.57 -3.81
N ALA A 8 10.17 -2.29 -3.44
CA ALA A 8 10.29 -1.84 -2.05
C ALA A 8 9.02 -2.15 -1.23
N ASP A 9 7.84 -1.82 -1.75
CA ASP A 9 6.57 -1.99 -1.02
C ASP A 9 5.80 -3.24 -1.48
N CYS A 10 6.04 -3.68 -2.72
CA CYS A 10 5.33 -4.78 -3.36
C CYS A 10 6.29 -5.71 -4.13
N PRO A 11 5.94 -7.01 -4.27
CA PRO A 11 6.75 -7.97 -5.02
C PRO A 11 7.00 -7.55 -6.48
N PRO A 12 8.10 -8.02 -7.12
CA PRO A 12 8.45 -7.63 -8.49
C PRO A 12 7.40 -7.97 -9.56
N ASN A 13 6.57 -8.99 -9.33
CA ASN A 13 5.50 -9.42 -10.23
C ASN A 13 4.15 -8.75 -9.96
N ALA A 14 4.12 -7.72 -9.10
CA ALA A 14 2.89 -7.03 -8.78
C ALA A 14 2.42 -6.13 -9.93
N ALA A 15 1.12 -6.14 -10.20
CA ALA A 15 0.46 -5.14 -11.02
C ALA A 15 0.07 -3.95 -10.14
N PHE A 16 0.18 -2.74 -10.67
CA PHE A 16 -0.15 -1.50 -9.95
C PHE A 16 -1.37 -0.83 -10.55
N PHE A 17 -2.16 -0.20 -9.68
CA PHE A 17 -3.33 0.58 -10.07
C PHE A 17 -3.29 1.94 -9.37
N ASP A 18 -3.73 2.95 -10.11
CA ASP A 18 -3.91 4.30 -9.58
C ASP A 18 -5.24 4.42 -8.83
N ALA A 19 -5.29 5.32 -7.86
CA ALA A 19 -6.53 5.72 -7.21
C ALA A 19 -6.85 7.17 -7.56
N TYR A 20 -8.14 7.46 -7.75
CA TYR A 20 -8.64 8.82 -7.93
C TYR A 20 -9.63 9.12 -6.81
N TYR A 21 -9.55 10.31 -6.22
CA TYR A 21 -10.50 10.77 -5.21
C TYR A 21 -10.94 12.21 -5.48
N ALA A 22 -12.11 12.59 -4.97
CA ALA A 22 -12.62 13.95 -5.12
C ALA A 22 -11.83 14.89 -4.20
N ALA A 23 -11.11 15.85 -4.79
CA ALA A 23 -10.44 16.91 -4.05
C ALA A 23 -11.45 17.98 -3.60
N GLN A 24 -11.01 18.86 -2.69
CA GLN A 24 -11.84 19.93 -2.14
C GLN A 24 -12.31 20.94 -3.19
N ASP A 25 -11.55 21.09 -4.28
CA ASP A 25 -11.90 21.95 -5.41
C ASP A 25 -12.87 21.29 -6.40
N GLY A 26 -13.32 20.07 -6.11
CA GLY A 26 -14.22 19.29 -6.96
C GLY A 26 -13.56 18.60 -8.14
N LYS A 27 -12.23 18.71 -8.30
CA LYS A 27 -11.48 17.99 -9.33
C LYS A 27 -10.98 16.64 -8.79
N PRO A 28 -10.73 15.65 -9.66
CA PRO A 28 -10.14 14.39 -9.21
C PRO A 28 -8.65 14.59 -8.92
N ASP A 29 -8.23 14.24 -7.70
CA ASP A 29 -6.82 14.04 -7.37
C ASP A 29 -6.45 12.59 -7.66
N GLN A 30 -5.27 12.39 -8.26
CA GLN A 30 -4.71 11.08 -8.57
C GLN A 30 -3.61 10.71 -7.59
N ILE A 31 -3.64 9.46 -7.13
CA ILE A 31 -2.53 8.79 -6.44
C ILE A 31 -2.05 7.69 -7.38
N SER A 32 -0.90 7.90 -8.01
CA SER A 32 -0.29 6.87 -8.84
C SER A 32 0.14 5.67 -8.00
N ASN A 33 0.03 4.46 -8.55
CA ASN A 33 0.44 3.20 -7.89
C ASN A 33 -0.14 3.04 -6.47
N ALA A 34 -1.38 3.49 -6.23
CA ALA A 34 -2.01 3.46 -4.91
C ALA A 34 -2.33 2.04 -4.41
N ILE A 35 -2.48 1.10 -5.34
CA ILE A 35 -2.84 -0.29 -5.07
C ILE A 35 -1.83 -1.18 -5.80
N CYS A 36 -1.38 -2.24 -5.14
CA CYS A 36 -0.64 -3.30 -5.81
C CYS A 36 -1.33 -4.65 -5.65
N ILE A 37 -1.33 -5.44 -6.72
CA ILE A 37 -1.98 -6.73 -6.81
C ILE A 37 -0.93 -7.77 -7.19
N THR A 38 -0.83 -8.85 -6.40
CA THR A 38 0.14 -9.92 -6.66
C THR A 38 -0.47 -11.29 -6.41
N GLU A 39 -0.08 -12.27 -7.23
CA GLU A 39 -0.33 -13.68 -6.96
C GLU A 39 0.81 -14.27 -6.12
N VAL A 40 0.48 -15.10 -5.12
CA VAL A 40 1.46 -15.73 -4.22
C VAL A 40 1.33 -17.26 -4.28
N ARG A 41 2.46 -17.97 -4.50
CA ARG A 41 2.51 -19.42 -4.81
C ARG A 41 2.75 -20.32 -3.60
N GLN A 42 1.80 -20.41 -2.68
CA GLN A 42 1.67 -21.62 -1.85
C GLN A 42 0.29 -22.28 -1.97
N ASP A 43 -0.73 -21.53 -2.45
CA ASP A 43 -2.09 -22.00 -2.73
C ASP A 43 -2.84 -20.93 -3.59
N VAL A 44 -2.19 -20.48 -4.68
CA VAL A 44 -2.51 -19.32 -5.57
C VAL A 44 -3.48 -18.30 -4.94
N SER A 45 -3.01 -17.57 -3.94
CA SER A 45 -3.79 -16.51 -3.33
C SER A 45 -3.53 -15.18 -4.03
N LEU A 46 -4.60 -14.45 -4.38
CA LEU A 46 -4.51 -13.08 -4.87
C LEU A 46 -4.43 -12.14 -3.67
N VAL A 47 -3.40 -11.30 -3.64
CA VAL A 47 -3.21 -10.30 -2.59
C VAL A 47 -3.42 -8.92 -3.20
N VAL A 48 -4.34 -8.15 -2.62
CA VAL A 48 -4.53 -6.73 -2.92
C VAL A 48 -4.03 -5.92 -1.72
N ARG A 49 -3.00 -5.11 -1.94
CA ARG A 49 -2.36 -4.30 -0.91
C ARG A 49 -2.60 -2.82 -1.13
N ILE A 50 -2.87 -2.13 -0.02
CA ILE A 50 -2.94 -0.67 0.06
C ILE A 50 -2.12 -0.23 1.27
N VAL A 51 -1.41 0.91 1.14
CA VAL A 51 -0.73 1.55 2.25
C VAL A 51 -1.29 2.95 2.49
N SER A 52 -1.52 3.29 3.75
CA SER A 52 -1.91 4.63 4.15
C SER A 52 -1.11 5.11 5.34
N THR A 53 -0.51 6.30 5.20
CA THR A 53 0.15 6.98 6.30
C THR A 53 -0.88 7.81 7.07
N VAL A 54 -0.92 7.66 8.39
CA VAL A 54 -1.68 8.52 9.30
C VAL A 54 -0.77 8.91 10.45
N GLY A 55 -0.49 10.21 10.58
CA GLY A 55 0.55 10.68 11.49
C GLY A 55 1.92 10.14 11.09
N ASN A 56 2.60 9.47 12.02
CA ASN A 56 3.94 8.88 11.84
C ASN A 56 3.91 7.35 11.59
N TYR A 57 2.75 6.80 11.25
CA TYR A 57 2.55 5.37 11.06
C TYR A 57 2.10 5.07 9.63
N ASP A 58 2.70 4.04 9.05
CA ASP A 58 2.24 3.43 7.82
C ASP A 58 1.38 2.21 8.13
N TYR A 59 0.13 2.26 7.70
CA TYR A 59 -0.81 1.15 7.80
C TYR A 59 -0.81 0.38 6.48
N ILE A 60 -0.43 -0.90 6.53
CA ILE A 60 -0.48 -1.82 5.40
C ILE A 60 -1.74 -2.67 5.56
N ILE A 61 -2.57 -2.68 4.54
CA ILE A 61 -3.83 -3.42 4.50
C ILE A 61 -3.75 -4.42 3.35
N ASP A 62 -3.80 -5.70 3.68
CA ASP A 62 -3.73 -6.82 2.73
C ASP A 62 -5.03 -7.60 2.69
N TRP A 63 -5.69 -7.59 1.54
CA TRP A 63 -6.82 -8.46 1.23
C TRP A 63 -6.30 -9.71 0.53
N ASN A 64 -6.42 -10.86 1.19
CA ASN A 64 -5.97 -12.14 0.67
C ASN A 64 -7.18 -12.96 0.23
N PHE A 65 -7.35 -13.09 -1.07
CA PHE A 65 -8.38 -13.92 -1.69
C PHE A 65 -7.83 -15.31 -1.94
N LYS A 66 -8.49 -16.32 -1.39
CA LYS A 66 -8.12 -17.72 -1.58
C LYS A 66 -8.98 -18.38 -2.65
N PRO A 67 -8.45 -19.36 -3.41
CA PRO A 67 -9.24 -20.17 -4.34
C PRO A 67 -10.42 -20.90 -3.67
N SER A 68 -10.33 -21.16 -2.36
CA SER A 68 -11.43 -21.72 -1.56
C SER A 68 -12.64 -20.79 -1.39
N GLY A 69 -12.58 -19.56 -1.92
CA GLY A 69 -13.59 -18.51 -1.74
C GLY A 69 -13.45 -17.74 -0.41
N SER A 70 -12.50 -18.10 0.43
CA SER A 70 -12.25 -17.38 1.69
C SER A 70 -11.49 -16.08 1.45
N ILE A 71 -11.89 -15.02 2.15
CA ILE A 71 -11.20 -13.73 2.15
C ILE A 71 -10.61 -13.50 3.54
N LYS A 72 -9.31 -13.20 3.61
CA LYS A 72 -8.63 -12.83 4.85
C LYS A 72 -8.18 -11.37 4.76
N LEU A 73 -8.56 -10.57 5.75
CA LEU A 73 -8.07 -9.21 5.93
C LEU A 73 -6.90 -9.22 6.91
N GLY A 74 -5.73 -8.77 6.45
CA GLY A 74 -4.56 -8.49 7.28
C GLY A 74 -4.36 -7.00 7.43
N VAL A 75 -4.08 -6.55 8.66
CA VAL A 75 -3.72 -5.15 8.95
C VAL A 75 -2.42 -5.17 9.76
N SER A 76 -1.41 -4.45 9.28
CA SER A 76 -0.16 -4.24 9.99
C SER A 76 0.22 -2.77 10.01
N CYS A 77 1.04 -2.37 10.98
CA CYS A 77 1.45 -0.99 11.18
C CYS A 77 2.98 -0.93 11.38
N ALA A 78 3.64 0.02 10.72
CA ALA A 78 5.06 0.30 10.88
C ALA A 78 5.27 1.73 11.40
N TYR A 79 6.17 1.89 12.37
CA TYR A 79 6.55 3.20 12.92
C TYR A 79 7.63 3.85 12.05
N ILE A 80 7.41 5.09 11.63
CA ILE A 80 8.41 5.87 10.88
C ILE A 80 9.28 6.66 11.87
N TYR A 81 10.59 6.39 11.88
CA TYR A 81 11.57 7.17 12.62
C TYR A 81 12.17 8.26 11.73
N ILE A 82 12.04 9.53 12.14
CA ILE A 82 12.71 10.67 11.50
C ILE A 82 13.88 11.10 12.39
N TYR A 83 15.11 10.97 11.88
CA TYR A 83 16.29 11.53 12.54
C TYR A 83 16.52 12.95 12.03
N ILE A 84 16.42 13.94 12.93
CA ILE A 84 16.85 15.30 12.66
C ILE A 84 18.27 15.44 13.20
N TYR A 85 19.26 15.44 12.30
CA TYR A 85 20.60 15.88 12.65
C TYR A 85 20.65 17.39 12.50
N ASP A 86 20.80 18.11 13.61
CA ASP A 86 21.11 19.53 13.56
C ASP A 86 22.50 19.69 12.94
N ARG A 87 22.61 20.40 11.81
CA ARG A 87 23.92 20.82 11.29
C ARG A 87 24.43 21.94 12.18
N LEU A 88 24.92 21.60 13.36
CA LEU A 88 25.77 22.49 14.13
C LEU A 88 27.16 22.44 13.49
N GLY A 89 27.53 23.55 12.86
CA GLY A 89 28.94 23.88 12.56
C GLY A 89 29.65 24.34 13.83
#